data_AF-A0A519BX48-F1
#
_entry.id   AF-A0A519BX48-F1
#
_cell.length_a   1.000
_cell.length_b   1.000
_cell.length_c   1.000
_cell.angle_alpha   90.00
_cell.angle_beta   90.00
_cell.angle_gamma   90.00
#
_symmetry.space_group_name_H-M   'P 1'
#
loop_
_entity.id
_entity.type
_entity.pdbx_description
1 polymer ?
#
loop_
_entity_poly.entity_id
_entity_poly.type
_entity_poly.pdbx_seq_one_letter_code
_entity_poly.pdbx_strand_id
1 'polypeptide(L)'
;MGAILLLLWAGWAYAIPRTELGVETVYHHSYSGNFIQCRVTNEGTLAFSGLEIELSVWNDTLLVEQQSWRPGALAAHQSVKLPSLVYHEPSAFDYQLLLTIRFSDGNGPHELRWAYEIAEYGNLAWSETYRQV
;
A
#
# COMPACT_ATOMS: atom_id res chain seq x y z
N MET A 1 -18.67 -9.18 -33.11
CA MET A 1 -19.41 -9.51 -31.86
C MET A 1 -18.51 -9.60 -30.62
N GLY A 2 -17.31 -10.21 -30.68
CA GLY A 2 -16.45 -10.36 -29.49
C GLY A 2 -16.02 -9.06 -28.80
N ALA A 3 -15.65 -8.02 -29.54
CA ALA A 3 -15.21 -6.75 -28.96
C ALA A 3 -16.32 -6.00 -28.19
N ILE A 4 -17.57 -6.08 -28.66
CA ILE A 4 -18.72 -5.44 -27.99
C ILE A 4 -19.04 -6.16 -26.68
N LEU A 5 -18.95 -7.50 -26.67
CA LEU A 5 -19.11 -8.29 -25.46
C LEU A 5 -18.01 -7.99 -24.43
N LEU A 6 -16.76 -7.80 -24.86
CA LEU A 6 -15.65 -7.41 -23.98
C LEU A 6 -15.85 -6.01 -23.39
N LEU A 7 -16.33 -5.04 -24.17
CA LEU A 7 -16.62 -3.69 -23.69
C LEU A 7 -17.79 -3.66 -22.69
N LEU A 8 -18.84 -4.45 -22.96
CA LEU A 8 -19.94 -4.63 -22.02
C LEU A 8 -19.41 -5.29 -20.73
N TRP A 9 -18.67 -6.39 -20.82
CA TRP A 9 -18.15 -7.09 -19.65
C TRP A 9 -17.21 -6.21 -18.81
N ALA A 10 -16.32 -5.46 -19.47
CA ALA A 10 -15.46 -4.48 -18.82
C ALA A 10 -16.29 -3.38 -18.14
N GLY A 11 -17.28 -2.81 -18.83
CA GLY A 11 -18.15 -1.78 -18.24
C GLY A 11 -18.91 -2.27 -17.01
N TRP A 12 -19.39 -3.52 -17.02
CA TRP A 12 -20.08 -4.13 -15.88
C TRP A 12 -19.15 -4.38 -14.69
N ALA A 13 -17.89 -4.76 -14.92
CA ALA A 13 -16.91 -4.90 -13.85
C ALA A 13 -16.62 -3.56 -13.15
N TYR A 14 -16.75 -2.43 -13.84
CA TYR A 14 -16.64 -1.08 -13.27
C TYR A 14 -17.94 -0.56 -12.63
N ALA A 15 -19.06 -1.27 -12.75
CA ALA A 15 -20.35 -0.84 -12.21
C ALA A 15 -20.71 -1.48 -10.87
N ILE A 16 -20.08 -2.60 -10.50
CA ILE A 16 -20.36 -3.29 -9.23
C ILE A 16 -19.75 -2.50 -8.07
N PRO A 17 -20.58 -2.01 -7.11
CA PRO A 17 -20.10 -1.35 -5.90
C PRO A 17 -19.14 -2.27 -5.16
N ARG A 18 -17.93 -1.79 -4.87
CA ARG A 18 -16.92 -2.51 -4.10
C ARG A 18 -15.90 -1.56 -3.52
N THR A 19 -15.33 -1.96 -2.40
CA THR A 19 -14.13 -1.35 -1.83
C THR A 19 -12.94 -2.20 -2.26
N GLU A 20 -11.97 -1.60 -2.95
CA GLU A 20 -10.77 -2.30 -3.38
C GLU A 20 -9.57 -1.35 -3.26
N LEU A 21 -8.51 -1.84 -2.63
CA LEU A 21 -7.33 -1.08 -2.28
C LEU A 21 -6.10 -1.80 -2.84
N GLY A 22 -5.43 -1.17 -3.80
CA GLY A 22 -4.12 -1.58 -4.29
C GLY A 22 -3.02 -0.84 -3.53
N VAL A 23 -2.00 -1.57 -3.09
CA VAL A 23 -0.83 -0.99 -2.42
C VAL A 23 0.42 -1.46 -3.11
N GLU A 24 1.25 -0.51 -3.54
CA GLU A 24 2.56 -0.76 -4.13
C GLU A 24 3.62 -0.20 -3.20
N THR A 25 4.48 -1.07 -2.66
CA THR A 25 5.57 -0.67 -1.76
C THR A 25 6.90 -1.05 -2.39
N VAL A 26 7.83 -0.10 -2.45
CA VAL A 26 9.16 -0.30 -3.03
C VAL A 26 10.20 0.09 -1.99
N TYR A 27 11.19 -0.77 -1.83
CA TYR A 27 12.39 -0.52 -1.06
C TYR A 27 13.57 -0.30 -2.01
N HIS A 28 14.36 0.73 -1.73
CA HIS A 28 15.59 1.05 -2.45
C HIS A 28 16.72 1.29 -1.45
N HIS A 29 17.78 0.49 -1.57
CA HIS A 29 19.03 0.72 -0.86
C HIS A 29 19.97 1.60 -1.70
N SER A 30 20.59 2.59 -1.06
CA SER A 30 21.64 3.40 -1.66
C SER A 30 22.71 3.78 -0.62
N TYR A 31 23.85 4.31 -1.08
CA TYR A 31 24.91 4.78 -0.19
C TYR A 31 24.45 5.81 0.85
N SER A 32 23.49 6.68 0.51
CA SER A 32 22.99 7.73 1.41
C SER A 32 21.94 7.24 2.40
N GLY A 33 21.47 6.00 2.29
CA GLY A 33 20.47 5.41 3.17
C GLY A 33 19.51 4.48 2.45
N ASN A 34 18.53 4.04 3.22
CA ASN A 34 17.46 3.15 2.80
C ASN A 34 16.17 3.95 2.62
N PHE A 35 15.45 3.68 1.54
CA PHE A 35 14.25 4.43 1.16
C PHE A 35 13.09 3.47 0.93
N ILE A 36 11.98 3.69 1.62
CA ILE A 36 10.73 2.96 1.40
C ILE A 36 9.70 3.93 0.83
N GLN A 37 9.18 3.61 -0.35
CA GLN A 37 8.14 4.35 -1.04
C GLN A 37 6.87 3.52 -1.08
N CYS A 38 5.74 4.14 -0.76
CA CYS A 38 4.45 3.51 -0.84
C CYS A 38 3.50 4.34 -1.71
N ARG A 39 2.75 3.67 -2.56
CA ARG A 39 1.61 4.21 -3.28
C ARG A 39 0.39 3.40 -2.90
N VAL A 40 -0.70 4.11 -2.61
CA VAL A 40 -2.01 3.51 -2.36
C VAL A 40 -2.96 3.97 -3.45
N THR A 41 -3.70 3.02 -4.00
CA THR A 41 -4.69 3.24 -5.06
C THR A 41 -6.03 2.67 -4.62
N ASN A 42 -7.10 3.46 -4.74
CA ASN A 42 -8.46 2.93 -4.65
C ASN A 42 -8.80 2.31 -6.00
N GLU A 43 -8.70 0.99 -6.13
CA GLU A 43 -9.06 0.28 -7.37
C GLU A 43 -10.57 0.00 -7.45
N GLY A 44 -11.28 0.26 -6.35
CA GLY A 44 -12.70 0.04 -6.22
C GLY A 44 -13.54 1.13 -6.86
N THR A 45 -14.86 0.94 -6.73
CA THR A 45 -15.88 1.84 -7.29
C THR A 45 -16.49 2.74 -6.22
N LEU A 46 -16.24 2.43 -4.94
CA LEU A 46 -16.64 3.23 -3.79
C LEU A 46 -15.46 4.05 -3.24
N ALA A 47 -15.74 5.27 -2.82
CA ALA A 47 -14.77 6.07 -2.09
C ALA A 47 -14.67 5.57 -0.63
N PHE A 48 -13.48 5.70 -0.04
CA PHE A 48 -13.27 5.51 1.39
C PHE A 48 -12.62 6.73 2.03
N SER A 49 -12.69 6.79 3.35
CA SER A 49 -12.28 7.96 4.15
C SER A 49 -11.36 7.56 5.29
N GLY A 50 -10.72 8.55 5.91
CA GLY A 50 -9.87 8.31 7.08
C GLY A 50 -8.66 7.42 6.78
N LEU A 51 -8.15 7.44 5.53
CA LEU A 51 -6.97 6.69 5.14
C LEU A 51 -5.77 7.15 5.98
N GLU A 52 -5.21 6.20 6.70
CA GLU A 52 -3.97 6.31 7.45
C GLU A 52 -3.07 5.14 7.05
N ILE A 53 -1.82 5.45 6.73
CA ILE A 53 -0.79 4.47 6.38
C ILE A 53 0.34 4.64 7.36
N GLU A 54 0.79 3.55 7.94
CA GLU A 54 1.97 3.49 8.79
C GLU A 54 2.95 2.49 8.19
N LEU A 55 4.19 2.92 8.03
CA LEU A 55 5.31 2.05 7.71
C LEU A 55 6.21 2.02 8.93
N SER A 56 6.60 0.83 9.36
CA SER A 56 7.58 0.63 10.42
C SER A 56 8.61 -0.40 10.01
N VAL A 57 9.88 -0.10 10.28
CA VAL A 57 11.03 -0.95 10.00
C VAL A 57 11.52 -1.51 11.32
N TRP A 58 11.68 -2.83 11.37
CA TRP A 58 12.07 -3.57 12.55
C TRP A 58 13.33 -4.38 12.27
N ASN A 59 14.20 -4.51 13.26
CA ASN A 59 15.29 -5.47 13.28
C ASN A 59 15.03 -6.42 14.44
N ASP A 60 14.46 -7.59 14.13
CA ASP A 60 13.92 -8.50 15.14
C ASP A 60 12.91 -7.78 16.05
N THR A 61 13.28 -7.51 17.31
CA THR A 61 12.40 -6.83 18.28
C THR A 61 12.61 -5.31 18.36
N LEU A 62 13.63 -4.78 17.68
CA LEU A 62 14.00 -3.37 17.72
C LEU A 62 13.27 -2.59 16.62
N LEU A 63 12.50 -1.58 17.01
CA LEU A 63 11.97 -0.60 16.06
C LEU A 63 13.10 0.33 15.60
N VAL A 64 13.36 0.33 14.30
CA VAL A 64 14.42 1.13 13.66
C VAL A 64 13.88 2.50 13.26
N GLU A 65 12.75 2.52 12.56
CA GLU A 65 12.14 3.74 12.05
C GLU A 65 10.64 3.53 11.86
N GLN A 66 9.85 4.58 12.06
CA GLN A 66 8.41 4.54 11.86
C GLN A 66 7.88 5.87 11.35
N GLN A 67 7.01 5.82 10.35
CA GLN A 67 6.33 6.99 9.86
C GLN A 67 4.89 6.69 9.48
N SER A 68 4.01 7.63 9.79
CA SER A 68 2.59 7.53 9.48
C SER A 68 2.13 8.74 8.65
N TRP A 69 1.28 8.50 7.66
CA TRP A 69 0.68 9.50 6.79
C TRP A 69 -0.83 9.39 6.82
N ARG A 70 -1.51 10.53 6.70
CA ARG A 70 -2.97 10.62 6.73
C ARG A 70 -3.50 11.36 5.49
N PRO A 71 -3.53 10.71 4.31
CA PRO A 71 -4.04 11.34 3.09
C PRO A 71 -5.52 11.74 3.16
N GLY A 72 -6.28 11.16 4.09
CA GLY A 72 -7.70 11.49 4.27
C GLY A 72 -8.61 10.62 3.42
N ALA A 73 -9.43 11.22 2.55
CA ALA A 73 -10.33 10.45 1.69
C ALA A 73 -9.68 10.15 0.33
N LEU A 74 -9.97 8.96 -0.21
CA LEU A 74 -9.51 8.56 -1.55
C LEU A 74 -10.74 8.16 -2.38
N ALA A 75 -11.02 8.94 -3.42
CA ALA A 75 -12.12 8.63 -4.32
C ALA A 75 -11.81 7.40 -5.17
N ALA A 76 -12.85 6.81 -5.78
CA ALA A 76 -12.71 5.68 -6.68
C ALA A 76 -11.66 5.98 -7.77
N HIS A 77 -10.78 5.01 -8.03
CA HIS A 77 -9.72 5.08 -9.03
C HIS A 77 -8.68 6.19 -8.81
N GLN A 78 -8.62 6.79 -7.62
CA GLN A 78 -7.55 7.71 -7.25
C GLN A 78 -6.39 7.00 -6.59
N SER A 79 -5.20 7.54 -6.82
CA SER A 79 -3.96 7.07 -6.21
C SER A 79 -3.25 8.21 -5.48
N VAL A 80 -2.65 7.90 -4.34
CA VAL A 80 -1.76 8.80 -3.61
C VAL A 80 -0.39 8.15 -3.48
N LYS A 81 0.65 8.87 -3.88
CA LYS A 81 2.04 8.51 -3.59
C LYS A 81 2.45 9.18 -2.28
N LEU A 82 2.91 8.38 -1.32
CA LEU A 82 3.35 8.88 -0.02
C LEU A 82 4.81 9.40 -0.09
N PRO A 83 5.18 10.35 0.77
CA PRO A 83 6.59 10.63 1.05
C PRO A 83 7.35 9.35 1.43
N SER A 84 8.65 9.31 1.15
CA SER A 84 9.46 8.14 1.48
C SER A 84 9.76 8.10 2.98
N LEU A 85 9.64 6.93 3.60
CA LEU A 85 10.32 6.66 4.88
C LEU A 85 11.80 6.45 4.57
N VAL A 86 12.68 7.10 5.34
CA VAL A 86 14.13 7.05 5.15
C VAL A 86 14.77 6.65 6.46
N TYR A 87 15.69 5.69 6.41
CA TYR A 87 16.49 5.28 7.57
C TYR A 87 17.94 4.96 7.14
N HIS A 88 18.90 5.09 8.05
CA HIS A 88 20.34 5.10 7.73
C HIS A 88 21.12 3.90 8.27
N GLU A 89 20.42 2.86 8.70
CA GLU A 89 21.08 1.66 9.19
C GLU A 89 21.80 0.87 8.07
N PRO A 90 22.90 0.16 8.37
CA PRO A 90 23.58 -0.70 7.40
C PRO A 90 22.64 -1.81 6.91
N SER A 91 22.70 -2.16 5.64
CA SER A 91 21.86 -3.18 4.98
C SER A 91 22.17 -4.63 5.39
N ALA A 92 22.98 -4.83 6.45
CA ALA A 92 23.49 -6.14 6.87
C ALA A 92 22.56 -6.94 7.78
N PHE A 93 21.32 -6.50 7.97
CA PHE A 93 20.39 -7.12 8.92
C PHE A 93 19.08 -7.48 8.21
N ASP A 94 18.50 -8.63 8.57
CA ASP A 94 17.21 -9.12 8.10
C ASP A 94 16.09 -8.23 8.67
N TYR A 95 15.93 -7.03 8.11
CA TYR A 95 14.90 -6.10 8.56
C TYR A 95 13.52 -6.61 8.15
N GLN A 96 12.51 -6.24 8.95
CA GLN A 96 11.11 -6.45 8.61
C GLN A 96 10.42 -5.11 8.39
N LEU A 97 9.74 -4.98 7.26
CA LEU A 97 8.84 -3.87 6.98
C LEU A 97 7.42 -4.29 7.36
N LEU A 98 6.82 -3.58 8.31
CA LEU A 98 5.40 -3.69 8.64
C LEU A 98 4.65 -2.49 8.06
N LEU A 99 3.78 -2.77 7.10
CA LEU A 99 2.82 -1.85 6.52
C LEU A 99 1.48 -2.04 7.24
N THR A 100 0.98 -0.99 7.86
CA THR A 100 -0.37 -0.95 8.44
C THR A 100 -1.20 0.11 7.73
N ILE A 101 -2.37 -0.27 7.21
CA ILE A 101 -3.31 0.66 6.59
C ILE A 101 -4.63 0.62 7.35
N ARG A 102 -5.15 1.80 7.66
CA ARG A 102 -6.46 1.99 8.29
C ARG A 102 -7.30 2.91 7.42
N PHE A 103 -8.57 2.59 7.27
CA PHE A 103 -9.55 3.42 6.57
C PHE A 103 -10.96 3.03 6.99
N SER A 104 -11.95 3.83 6.59
CA SER A 104 -13.36 3.54 6.80
C SER A 104 -14.12 3.65 5.48
N ASP A 105 -14.98 2.67 5.23
CA ASP A 105 -15.92 2.65 4.10
C ASP A 105 -17.36 2.51 4.59
N GLY A 106 -18.30 2.22 3.68
CA GLY A 106 -19.72 2.01 4.02
C GLY A 106 -20.00 0.81 4.94
N ASN A 107 -19.05 -0.11 5.09
CA ASN A 107 -19.16 -1.29 5.94
C ASN A 107 -18.51 -1.10 7.32
N GLY A 108 -17.81 0.02 7.54
CA GLY A 108 -17.19 0.38 8.80
C GLY A 108 -15.68 0.59 8.69
N PRO A 109 -14.97 0.59 9.83
CA PRO A 109 -13.52 0.73 9.86
C PRO A 109 -12.82 -0.58 9.50
N HIS A 110 -11.67 -0.45 8.82
CA HIS A 110 -10.80 -1.53 8.40
C HIS A 110 -9.38 -1.27 8.89
N GLU A 111 -8.68 -2.35 9.24
CA GLU A 111 -7.25 -2.34 9.53
C GLU A 111 -6.59 -3.52 8.81
N LEU A 112 -5.66 -3.21 7.92
CA LEU A 112 -4.90 -4.16 7.12
C LEU A 112 -3.45 -4.10 7.55
N ARG A 113 -2.80 -5.26 7.66
CA ARG A 113 -1.40 -5.38 8.05
C ARG A 113 -0.68 -6.37 7.17
N TRP A 114 0.44 -5.95 6.61
CA TRP A 114 1.35 -6.80 5.85
C TRP A 114 2.77 -6.64 6.36
N ALA A 115 3.47 -7.76 6.49
CA ALA A 115 4.85 -7.80 6.92
C ALA A 115 5.71 -8.38 5.79
N TYR A 116 6.83 -7.72 5.51
CA TYR A 116 7.77 -8.13 4.47
C TYR A 116 9.18 -8.22 5.04
N GLU A 117 9.92 -9.20 4.58
CA GLU A 117 11.35 -9.32 4.88
C GLU A 117 12.16 -8.48 3.88
N ILE A 118 13.12 -7.72 4.40
CA ILE A 118 14.13 -6.97 3.63
C ILE A 118 15.44 -7.78 3.70
N ALA A 119 15.51 -8.85 2.92
CA ALA A 119 16.57 -9.87 3.03
C ALA A 119 17.84 -9.59 2.20
N GLU A 120 17.86 -8.56 1.35
CA GLU A 120 18.95 -8.34 0.39
C GLU A 120 19.36 -6.87 0.23
N TYR A 121 20.66 -6.65 -0.04
CA TYR A 121 21.22 -5.39 -0.51
C TYR A 121 20.73 -5.11 -1.95
N GLY A 122 19.47 -4.72 -2.12
CA GLY A 122 18.85 -4.59 -3.44
C GLY A 122 17.57 -3.77 -3.44
N ASN A 123 16.95 -3.72 -4.62
CA ASN A 123 15.65 -3.07 -4.79
C ASN A 123 14.56 -4.13 -4.65
N LEU A 124 13.65 -3.94 -3.72
CA LEU A 124 12.52 -4.85 -3.50
C LEU A 124 11.22 -4.13 -3.82
N ALA A 125 10.23 -4.89 -4.30
CA ALA A 125 8.91 -4.37 -4.61
C ALA A 125 7.86 -5.39 -4.19
N TRP A 126 6.84 -4.90 -3.49
CA TRP A 126 5.68 -5.67 -3.04
C TRP A 126 4.41 -5.01 -3.55
N SER A 127 3.42 -5.84 -3.87
CA SER A 127 2.12 -5.42 -4.34
C SER A 127 1.06 -6.22 -3.60
N GLU A 128 0.14 -5.50 -2.96
CA GLU A 128 -0.97 -6.09 -2.22
C GLU A 128 -2.28 -5.55 -2.72
N THR A 129 -3.30 -6.39 -2.64
CA THR A 129 -4.67 -6.01 -2.97
C THR A 129 -5.60 -6.45 -1.87
N TYR A 130 -6.37 -5.51 -1.32
CA TYR A 130 -7.54 -5.80 -0.51
C TYR A 130 -8.79 -5.58 -1.36
N ARG A 131 -9.76 -6.49 -1.27
CA ARG A 131 -11.01 -6.41 -2.01
C ARG A 131 -12.17 -6.91 -1.16
N GLN A 132 -13.22 -6.09 -1.08
CA GLN A 132 -14.50 -6.45 -0.47
C GLN A 132 -15.64 -6.00 -1.42
N VAL A 133 -16.49 -6.96 -1.79
CA VAL A 133 -17.66 -6.78 -2.66
C VAL A 133 -18.91 -6.64 -1.81
#